data_AF-A0A8T6XKA3-F1
#
_entry.id   AF-A0A8T6XKA3-F1
#
_cell.length_a   1.000
_cell.length_b   1.000
_cell.length_c   1.000
_cell.angle_alpha   90.00
_cell.angle_beta   90.00
_cell.angle_gamma   90.00
#
_symmetry.space_group_name_H-M   'P 1'
#
loop_
_entity.id
_entity.type
_entity.pdbx_description
1 polymer ?
#
loop_
_entity_poly.entity_id
_entity_poly.type
_entity_poly.pdbx_seq_one_letter_code
_entity_poly.pdbx_strand_id
1 'polypeptide(L)'
;GFGLVVTEGLWKGKPVVGGNAGGIPLQVIDGETGFLVDSAEECGEKMLYLLQHPEEAEAMGAAAREHVRRNFLTTRHLADYVRLFADLAA
;
A
#
# COMPACT_ATOMS: atom_id res chain seq x y z
N GLY A 1 10.06 2.73 9.63
CA GLY A 1 10.06 3.72 8.52
C GLY A 1 8.78 3.57 7.70
N PHE A 2 8.73 4.18 6.51
CA PHE A 2 7.57 4.04 5.60
C PHE A 2 7.56 2.67 4.89
N GLY A 3 8.68 2.28 4.28
CA GLY A 3 8.80 1.01 3.57
C GLY A 3 8.35 1.09 2.12
N LEU A 4 9.15 1.75 1.27
CA LEU A 4 8.83 1.96 -0.15
C LEU A 4 8.58 0.66 -0.93
N VAL A 5 9.19 -0.44 -0.52
CA VAL A 5 8.96 -1.77 -1.09
C VAL A 5 7.48 -2.18 -1.06
N VAL A 6 6.72 -1.72 -0.06
CA VAL A 6 5.26 -1.94 0.01
C VAL A 6 4.58 -1.15 -1.10
N THR A 7 4.80 0.16 -1.19
CA THR A 7 4.30 1.01 -2.30
C THR A 7 4.68 0.44 -3.67
N GLU A 8 5.89 -0.08 -3.84
CA GLU A 8 6.36 -0.67 -5.09
C GLU A 8 5.64 -1.97 -5.46
N GLY A 9 5.26 -2.79 -4.48
CA GLY A 9 4.45 -4.00 -4.66
C GLY A 9 3.03 -3.63 -5.09
N LEU A 10 2.40 -2.72 -4.32
CA LEU A 10 1.06 -2.20 -4.60
C LEU A 10 1.00 -1.54 -5.99
N TRP A 11 2.01 -0.76 -6.40
CA TRP A 11 2.10 -0.13 -7.72
C TRP A 11 2.10 -1.13 -8.87
N LYS A 12 2.73 -2.30 -8.68
CA LYS A 12 2.77 -3.39 -9.66
C LYS A 12 1.49 -4.23 -9.66
N GLY A 13 0.45 -3.77 -8.96
CA GLY A 13 -0.82 -4.47 -8.84
C GLY A 13 -0.70 -5.77 -8.07
N LYS A 14 0.17 -5.83 -7.06
CA LYS A 14 0.31 -7.00 -6.20
C LYS A 14 -0.30 -6.68 -4.83
N PRO A 15 -1.27 -7.49 -4.35
CA PRO A 15 -1.72 -7.37 -2.98
C PRO A 15 -0.56 -7.67 -2.02
N VAL A 16 -0.37 -6.82 -1.01
CA VAL A 16 0.73 -6.96 -0.04
C VAL A 16 0.18 -7.48 1.28
N VAL A 17 0.77 -8.58 1.79
CA VAL A 17 0.61 -8.99 3.18
C VAL A 17 1.75 -8.37 3.98
N GLY A 18 1.45 -7.38 4.80
CA GLY A 18 2.43 -6.55 5.49
C GLY A 18 2.21 -6.54 7.00
N GLY A 19 3.31 -6.45 7.76
CA GLY A 19 3.22 -6.32 9.22
C GLY A 19 2.50 -5.03 9.62
N ASN A 20 1.65 -5.10 10.65
CA ASN A 20 0.92 -3.95 11.20
C ASN A 20 1.83 -3.04 12.04
N ALA A 21 2.85 -2.45 11.42
CA ALA A 21 3.84 -1.63 12.10
C ALA A 21 4.41 -0.52 11.23
N GLY A 22 4.83 0.57 11.87
CA GLY A 22 5.49 1.69 11.19
C GLY A 22 4.57 2.36 10.15
N GLY A 23 5.10 2.63 8.96
CA GLY A 23 4.33 3.25 7.87
C GLY A 23 3.65 2.26 6.91
N ILE A 24 3.67 0.95 7.20
CA ILE A 24 2.98 -0.05 6.37
C ILE A 24 1.45 0.12 6.44
N PRO A 25 0.82 0.34 7.63
CA PRO A 25 -0.62 0.61 7.72
C PRO A 25 -1.06 1.91 7.03
N LEU A 26 -0.13 2.81 6.72
CA LEU A 26 -0.43 4.02 5.94
C LEU A 26 -0.52 3.75 4.43
N GLN A 27 -0.03 2.60 3.96
CA GLN A 27 0.00 2.21 2.55
C GLN A 27 -0.98 1.09 2.22
N VAL A 28 -1.21 0.17 3.17
CA VAL A 28 -2.09 -0.99 2.99
C VAL A 28 -3.42 -0.68 3.65
N ILE A 29 -4.47 -0.55 2.83
CA ILE A 29 -5.86 -0.60 3.27
C ILE A 29 -6.22 -2.08 3.43
N ASP A 30 -6.38 -2.50 4.69
CA ASP A 30 -6.65 -3.90 5.06
C ASP A 30 -7.92 -4.42 4.38
N GLY A 31 -7.83 -5.58 3.75
CA GLY A 31 -8.91 -6.21 2.99
C GLY A 31 -9.20 -5.60 1.60
N GLU A 32 -8.66 -4.43 1.28
CA GLU A 32 -8.92 -3.75 -0.01
C GLU A 32 -7.72 -3.72 -0.96
N THR A 33 -6.51 -3.55 -0.42
CA THR A 33 -5.26 -3.42 -1.21
C THR A 33 -4.21 -4.46 -0.80
N GLY A 34 -4.48 -5.17 0.28
CA GLY A 34 -3.58 -6.13 0.91
C GLY A 34 -4.15 -6.52 2.27
N PHE A 35 -3.29 -7.10 3.11
CA PHE A 35 -3.65 -7.45 4.50
C PHE A 35 -2.60 -6.94 5.47
N LEU A 36 -3.06 -6.44 6.61
CA LEU A 36 -2.23 -6.15 7.78
C LEU A 36 -2.25 -7.35 8.72
N VAL A 37 -1.08 -7.77 9.18
CA VAL A 37 -0.92 -8.94 10.04
C VAL A 37 0.00 -8.64 11.22
N ASP A 38 -0.26 -9.30 12.35
CA ASP A 38 0.49 -9.15 13.60
C ASP A 38 1.38 -10.36 13.90
N SER A 39 1.23 -11.46 13.14
CA SER A 39 2.00 -12.69 13.33
C SER A 39 2.40 -13.38 12.01
N ALA A 40 3.39 -14.28 12.09
CA ALA A 40 3.79 -15.10 10.95
C ALA A 40 2.70 -16.12 10.55
N GLU A 41 1.88 -16.55 11.50
CA GLU A 41 0.74 -17.46 11.27
C GLU A 41 -0.32 -16.77 10.42
N GLU A 42 -0.76 -15.57 10.82
CA GLU A 42 -1.69 -14.73 10.05
C GLU A 42 -1.12 -14.40 8.66
N CYS A 43 0.19 -14.12 8.56
CA CYS A 43 0.84 -13.90 7.28
C CYS A 43 0.67 -15.11 6.35
N GLY A 44 0.91 -16.32 6.86
CA GLY A 44 0.71 -17.57 6.13
C GLY A 44 -0.74 -17.78 5.69
N GLU A 45 -1.70 -17.52 6.58
CA GLU A 45 -3.14 -17.62 6.29
C GLU A 45 -3.57 -16.68 5.17
N LYS A 46 -3.15 -15.40 5.22
CA LYS A 46 -3.47 -14.42 4.19
C LYS A 46 -2.79 -14.70 2.86
N MET A 47 -1.55 -15.20 2.89
CA MET A 47 -0.88 -15.67 1.68
C MET A 47 -1.64 -16.83 1.03
N LEU A 48 -2.07 -17.82 1.82
CA LEU A 48 -2.86 -18.95 1.33
C LEU A 48 -4.21 -18.48 0.76
N TYR A 49 -4.90 -17.57 1.45
CA TYR A 49 -6.15 -16.98 0.98
C TYR A 49 -6.00 -16.37 -0.42
N LEU A 50 -4.98 -15.52 -0.64
CA LEU A 50 -4.74 -14.88 -1.93
C LEU A 50 -4.42 -15.89 -3.04
N LEU A 51 -3.73 -16.99 -2.72
CA LEU A 51 -3.44 -18.06 -3.67
C LEU A 51 -4.69 -18.88 -4.03
N GLN A 52 -5.64 -19.01 -3.09
CA GLN A 52 -6.90 -19.73 -3.30
C GLN A 52 -7.96 -18.88 -4.01
N HIS A 53 -7.88 -17.55 -3.93
CA HIS A 53 -8.85 -16.60 -4.50
C HIS A 53 -8.17 -15.66 -5.52
N PRO A 54 -7.72 -16.17 -6.68
CA PRO A 54 -6.94 -15.39 -7.64
C PRO A 54 -7.69 -14.18 -8.23
N GLU A 55 -9.01 -14.29 -8.42
CA GLU A 55 -9.83 -13.17 -8.91
C GLU A 55 -9.89 -12.02 -7.90
N GLU A 56 -10.04 -12.36 -6.61
CA GLU A 56 -10.01 -11.36 -5.54
C GLU A 56 -8.62 -10.75 -5.39
N ALA A 57 -7.56 -11.56 -5.49
CA ALA A 57 -6.19 -11.08 -5.47
C ALA A 57 -5.89 -10.11 -6.63
N GLU A 58 -6.46 -10.37 -7.82
CA GLU A 58 -6.35 -9.46 -8.98
C GLU A 58 -7.12 -8.15 -8.75
N ALA A 59 -8.36 -8.23 -8.25
CA ALA A 59 -9.14 -7.05 -7.91
C ALA A 59 -8.47 -6.19 -6.83
N MET A 60 -7.95 -6.83 -5.78
CA MET A 60 -7.17 -6.20 -4.71
C MET A 60 -5.89 -5.55 -5.27
N GLY A 61 -5.20 -6.21 -6.19
CA GLY A 61 -4.05 -5.65 -6.89
C GLY A 61 -4.39 -4.41 -7.72
N ALA A 62 -5.52 -4.42 -8.44
CA ALA A 62 -5.99 -3.26 -9.18
C ALA A 62 -6.31 -2.07 -8.26
N ALA A 63 -6.98 -2.33 -7.14
CA ALA A 63 -7.27 -1.33 -6.11
C ALA A 63 -5.97 -0.77 -5.49
N ALA A 64 -5.01 -1.64 -5.18
CA ALA A 64 -3.69 -1.28 -4.67
C ALA A 64 -2.94 -0.33 -5.60
N ARG A 65 -2.94 -0.61 -6.91
CA ARG A 65 -2.29 0.26 -7.90
C ARG A 65 -2.94 1.63 -7.95
N GLU A 66 -4.27 1.68 -7.94
CA GLU A 66 -5.01 2.95 -7.94
C GLU A 66 -4.80 3.75 -6.66
N HIS A 67 -4.71 3.07 -5.51
CA HIS A 67 -4.37 3.68 -4.23
C HIS A 67 -2.99 4.35 -4.28
N VAL A 68 -1.96 3.67 -4.79
CA VAL A 68 -0.63 4.25 -4.97
C VAL A 68 -0.65 5.43 -5.93
N ARG A 69 -1.36 5.30 -7.05
CA ARG A 69 -1.47 6.36 -8.07
C ARG A 69 -1.95 7.69 -7.49
N ARG A 70 -2.91 7.63 -6.56
CA ARG A 70 -3.51 8.81 -5.93
C ARG A 70 -2.64 9.42 -4.82
N ASN A 71 -1.85 8.61 -4.12
CA ASN A 71 -1.28 9.02 -2.83
C ASN A 71 0.25 9.04 -2.76
N PHE A 72 0.96 8.18 -3.50
CA PHE A 72 2.39 7.93 -3.23
C PHE A 72 3.32 8.10 -4.43
N LEU A 73 2.83 8.67 -5.53
CA LEU A 73 3.68 9.03 -6.67
C LEU A 73 4.54 10.27 -6.36
N THR A 74 5.76 10.28 -6.91
CA THR A 74 6.70 11.40 -6.79
C THR A 74 6.12 12.72 -7.27
N THR A 75 5.28 12.72 -8.31
CA THR A 75 4.63 13.93 -8.83
C THR A 75 3.68 14.57 -7.82
N ARG A 76 2.87 13.76 -7.13
CA ARG A 76 2.03 14.21 -6.01
C ARG A 76 2.91 14.72 -4.86
N HIS A 77 3.96 13.98 -4.52
CA HIS A 77 4.85 14.34 -3.42
C HIS A 77 5.55 15.69 -3.64
N LEU A 78 6.03 15.94 -4.86
CA LEU A 78 6.60 17.23 -5.27
C LEU A 78 5.57 18.35 -5.17
N ALA A 79 4.34 18.13 -5.66
CA ALA A 79 3.29 19.13 -5.60
C ALA A 79 2.97 19.55 -4.15
N ASP A 80 2.97 18.60 -3.22
CA ASP A 80 2.74 18.89 -1.79
C ASP A 80 3.89 19.67 -1.17
N TYR A 81 5.14 19.38 -1.54
CA TYR A 81 6.28 20.19 -1.10
C TYR A 81 6.22 21.62 -1.63
N VAL A 82 5.86 21.81 -2.89
CA VAL A 82 5.70 23.16 -3.47
C VAL A 82 4.62 23.95 -2.74
N ARG A 83 3.48 23.32 -2.42
CA ARG A 83 2.42 23.96 -1.62
C ARG A 83 2.91 24.35 -0.24
N LEU A 84 3.56 23.42 0.46
CA LEU A 84 4.12 23.68 1.80
C LEU A 84 5.09 24.87 1.78
N PHE A 85 5.99 24.94 0.80
CA PHE A 85 6.94 26.06 0.70
C PHE A 85 6.26 27.38 0.36
N ALA A 86 5.20 27.37 -0.46
CA ALA A 86 4.41 28.56 -0.73
C ALA A 86 3.68 29.05 0.54
N ASP A 87 3.11 28.14 1.32
CA ASP A 87 2.40 28.45 2.57
C ASP A 87 3.33 28.99 3.66
N LEU A 88 4.56 28.49 3.74
CA LEU A 88 5.56 28.96 4.71
C LEU A 88 6.26 30.27 4.31
N ALA A 89 6.21 30.63 3.03
CA ALA A 89 6.79 31.86 2.51
C ALA A 89 5.81 33.06 2.51
N ALA A 90 4.53 32.80 2.76
CA ALA A 90 3.47 33.81 2.93
C ALA A 90 3.47 34.39 4.35
#